data_AF-A0A7C4VDT5-F1
#
_entry.id   AF-A0A7C4VDT5-F1
#
_cell.length_a   1.000
_cell.length_b   1.000
_cell.length_c   1.000
_cell.angle_alpha   90.00
_cell.angle_beta   90.00
_cell.angle_gamma   90.00
#
_symmetry.space_group_name_H-M   'P 1'
#
loop_
_entity.id
_entity.type
_entity.pdbx_description
1 polymer ?
#
loop_
_entity_poly.entity_id
_entity_poly.type
_entity_poly.pdbx_seq_one_letter_code
_entity_poly.pdbx_strand_id
1 'polypeptide(L)'
;MASPENVNILFEPEAKKVQTPKGTTIFQAAKDAGVAIRSECGGKGLCGKCRIIVKKSEDVSELTEPERKHLSKIEIDEGYRLACQAKVLKDTVVVIPPESSSEFRKIQITGKERFLEPKPIVKKFFVVLPKPTLSDIRPDYERLLDALLQVDKFGHLEIDYDVLKGLSDTLRRSNFKTTITVWDGHKIIAVEPGDTSNELFGFAVDIGTSKIVGYLVDLATGKTLDIESLENPQLAHGEDIITRITFAIADPKNLKTLQNLAVEAINKIINEACKRTKIDPNKIYEVVVVGNTAMHHLFLGIQPKYMALSPFTPAIKTQLNVKASELNIGISPSGIITVLPVIAGFVGADAVADALATGICDSSDISILIDIGTNTEIFTGNSEDMLSCSCASGPAFEGFHIKHGMKAVTGAIEKIRMNPT
;
A
#
# COMPACT_ATOMS: atom_id res chain seq x y z
N MET A 1 47.39 3.53 -3.96
CA MET A 1 46.43 3.47 -2.85
C MET A 1 45.99 2.02 -2.72
N ALA A 2 46.23 1.39 -1.57
CA ALA A 2 45.85 0.00 -1.35
C ALA A 2 44.32 -0.12 -1.37
N SER A 3 43.80 -1.11 -2.09
CA SER A 3 42.37 -1.44 -2.08
C SER A 3 41.92 -1.71 -0.64
N PRO A 4 40.75 -1.21 -0.20
CA PRO A 4 40.25 -1.49 1.14
C PRO A 4 40.09 -3.00 1.32
N GLU A 5 40.61 -3.54 2.42
CA GLU A 5 40.43 -4.93 2.81
C GLU A 5 38.92 -5.21 3.02
N ASN A 6 38.35 -6.12 2.24
CA ASN A 6 36.93 -6.47 2.32
C ASN A 6 36.70 -7.64 3.29
N VAL A 7 35.58 -7.61 4.00
CA VAL A 7 35.15 -8.64 4.95
C VAL A 7 33.73 -9.12 4.62
N ASN A 8 33.40 -10.34 5.04
CA ASN A 8 32.12 -10.98 4.81
C ASN A 8 31.23 -10.93 6.05
N ILE A 9 29.97 -10.54 5.88
CA ILE A 9 28.92 -10.62 6.91
C ILE A 9 27.86 -11.61 6.43
N LEU A 10 27.53 -12.60 7.25
CA LEU A 10 26.35 -13.45 7.06
C LEU A 10 25.22 -12.95 7.98
N PHE A 11 24.12 -12.50 7.39
CA PHE A 11 22.92 -12.12 8.13
C PHE A 11 21.97 -13.31 8.28
N GLU A 12 21.66 -13.65 9.53
CA GLU A 12 20.64 -14.64 9.92
C GLU A 12 19.39 -13.91 10.43
N PRO A 13 18.17 -14.42 10.15
CA PRO A 13 17.84 -15.74 9.58
C PRO A 13 17.82 -15.82 8.05
N GLU A 14 17.95 -14.71 7.32
CA GLU A 14 17.83 -14.65 5.85
C GLU A 14 18.95 -15.36 5.06
N ALA A 15 19.97 -15.90 5.75
CA ALA A 15 21.16 -16.54 5.18
C ALA A 15 21.87 -15.69 4.10
N LYS A 16 21.80 -14.36 4.25
CA LYS A 16 22.27 -13.41 3.23
C LYS A 16 23.71 -13.01 3.48
N LYS A 17 24.58 -13.33 2.53
CA LYS A 17 26.03 -13.03 2.60
C LYS A 17 26.34 -11.71 1.89
N VAL A 18 27.03 -10.82 2.59
CA VAL A 18 27.35 -9.47 2.13
C VAL A 18 28.85 -9.25 2.25
N GLN A 19 29.48 -8.73 1.19
CA GLN A 19 30.87 -8.30 1.23
C GLN A 19 30.91 -6.78 1.37
N THR A 20 31.66 -6.27 2.35
CA THR A 20 31.74 -4.84 2.65
C THR A 20 33.16 -4.43 3.04
N PRO A 21 33.57 -3.17 2.82
CA PRO A 21 34.87 -2.69 3.29
C PRO A 21 34.99 -2.80 4.82
N LYS A 22 36.16 -3.24 5.30
CA LYS A 22 36.49 -3.26 6.72
C LYS A 22 36.32 -1.87 7.35
N GLY A 23 35.69 -1.82 8.52
CA GLY A 23 35.35 -0.58 9.22
C GLY A 23 33.99 0.02 8.88
N THR A 24 33.25 -0.56 7.93
CA THR A 24 31.86 -0.20 7.64
C THR A 24 30.96 -0.59 8.81
N THR A 25 29.93 0.20 9.11
CA THR A 25 28.94 -0.17 10.13
C THR A 25 28.06 -1.30 9.64
N ILE A 26 27.65 -2.18 10.55
CA ILE A 26 26.76 -3.31 10.19
C ILE A 26 25.44 -2.79 9.61
N PHE A 27 24.94 -1.65 10.09
CA PHE A 27 23.74 -1.00 9.56
C PHE A 27 23.91 -0.54 8.10
N GLN A 28 25.05 0.06 7.75
CA GLN A 28 25.31 0.47 6.37
C GLN A 28 25.46 -0.74 5.45
N ALA A 29 26.20 -1.76 5.88
CA ALA A 29 26.35 -3.00 5.12
C ALA A 29 25.01 -3.72 4.90
N ALA A 30 24.13 -3.74 5.91
CA ALA A 30 22.78 -4.27 5.78
C ALA A 30 21.93 -3.46 4.78
N LYS A 31 21.97 -2.13 4.88
CA LYS A 31 21.23 -1.23 3.98
C LYS A 31 21.64 -1.41 2.52
N ASP A 32 22.95 -1.47 2.24
CA ASP A 32 23.48 -1.63 0.88
C ASP A 32 23.13 -3.00 0.29
N ALA A 33 23.01 -4.02 1.15
CA ALA A 33 22.57 -5.34 0.76
C ALA A 33 21.05 -5.49 0.67
N GLY A 34 20.24 -4.50 1.09
CA GLY A 34 18.79 -4.62 1.19
C GLY A 34 18.36 -5.63 2.27
N VAL A 35 19.09 -5.70 3.38
CA VAL A 35 18.69 -6.40 4.62
C VAL A 35 18.10 -5.35 5.56
N ALA A 36 16.87 -5.56 6.01
CA ALA A 36 16.14 -4.56 6.79
C ALA A 36 16.45 -4.67 8.28
N ILE A 37 17.20 -3.68 8.81
CA ILE A 37 17.43 -3.52 10.25
C ILE A 37 16.74 -2.23 10.71
N ARG A 38 15.95 -2.31 11.77
CA ARG A 38 15.25 -1.16 12.35
C ARG A 38 16.23 -0.02 12.71
N SER A 39 15.98 1.19 12.21
CA SER A 39 16.77 2.38 12.56
C SER A 39 15.95 3.65 12.47
N GLU A 40 15.58 4.17 13.64
CA GLU A 40 14.71 5.37 13.75
C GLU A 40 15.51 6.68 13.83
N CYS A 41 16.81 6.62 14.14
CA CYS A 41 17.67 7.80 14.24
C CYS A 41 18.62 7.99 13.05
N GLY A 42 18.40 7.24 11.96
CA GLY A 42 19.28 7.28 10.78
C GLY A 42 20.73 6.87 11.06
N GLY A 43 20.95 6.03 12.08
CA GLY A 43 22.27 5.52 12.44
C GLY A 43 23.09 6.38 13.40
N LYS A 44 22.52 7.44 13.98
CA LYS A 44 23.21 8.37 14.91
C LYS A 44 23.44 7.84 16.33
N GLY A 45 23.00 6.63 16.65
CA GLY A 45 23.15 6.04 18.00
C GLY A 45 22.22 6.62 19.07
N LEU A 46 21.17 7.36 18.69
CA LEU A 46 20.30 8.09 19.63
C LEU A 46 19.14 7.26 20.20
N CYS A 47 18.66 6.26 19.45
CA CYS A 47 17.42 5.55 19.78
C CYS A 47 17.65 4.18 20.44
N GLY A 48 18.81 3.55 20.26
CA GLY A 48 19.11 2.21 20.79
C GLY A 48 18.32 1.05 20.14
N LYS A 49 17.64 1.30 19.01
CA LYS A 49 16.70 0.33 18.38
C LYS A 49 17.30 -0.50 17.25
N CYS A 50 18.52 -0.20 16.82
CA CYS A 50 19.25 -0.92 15.76
C CYS A 50 19.93 -2.19 16.33
N ARG A 51 19.23 -2.98 17.15
CA ARG A 51 19.85 -4.06 17.93
C ARG A 51 20.16 -5.28 17.06
N ILE A 52 21.34 -5.84 17.22
CA ILE A 52 21.79 -7.06 16.54
C ILE A 52 22.57 -7.92 17.52
N ILE A 53 22.71 -9.20 17.23
CA ILE A 53 23.55 -10.10 18.02
C ILE A 53 24.71 -10.53 17.13
N VAL A 54 25.94 -10.32 17.62
CA VAL A 54 27.17 -10.74 16.93
C VAL A 54 27.71 -11.98 17.63
N LYS A 55 27.96 -13.05 16.88
CA LYS A 55 28.41 -14.34 17.46
C LYS A 55 29.75 -14.25 18.18
N LYS A 56 30.66 -13.39 17.71
CA LYS A 56 31.95 -13.14 18.37
C LYS A 56 32.18 -11.63 18.45
N SER A 57 32.30 -11.12 19.67
CA SER A 57 32.49 -9.70 19.94
C SER A 57 33.80 -9.13 19.38
N GLU A 58 34.82 -9.97 19.21
CA GLU A 58 36.13 -9.64 18.62
C GLU A 58 36.09 -9.41 17.09
N ASP A 59 34.99 -9.74 16.42
CA ASP A 59 34.84 -9.53 14.98
C ASP A 59 34.42 -8.09 14.63
N VAL A 60 34.03 -7.32 15.64
CA VAL A 60 33.51 -5.95 15.51
C VAL A 60 34.29 -4.98 16.40
N SER A 61 34.13 -3.68 16.16
CA SER A 61 34.76 -2.63 16.96
C SER A 61 34.41 -2.72 18.45
N GLU A 62 35.22 -2.09 19.29
CA GLU A 62 34.91 -1.94 20.72
C GLU A 62 33.57 -1.22 20.95
N LEU A 63 33.00 -1.40 22.14
CA LEU A 63 31.74 -0.79 22.55
C LEU A 63 31.85 0.73 22.57
N THR A 64 30.96 1.40 21.84
CA THR A 64 30.88 2.86 21.84
C THR A 64 30.06 3.39 23.02
N GLU A 65 30.19 4.68 23.34
CA GLU A 65 29.39 5.33 24.39
C GLU A 65 27.87 5.18 24.19
N PRO A 66 27.30 5.34 22.96
CA PRO A 66 25.90 5.03 22.71
C PRO A 66 25.50 3.58 23.02
N GLU A 67 26.37 2.60 22.72
CA GLU A 67 26.09 1.20 23.03
C GLU A 67 26.03 0.96 24.53
N ARG A 68 26.98 1.51 25.29
CA ARG A 68 27.00 1.42 26.77
C ARG A 68 25.80 2.09 27.43
N LYS A 69 25.25 3.13 26.79
CA LYS A 69 24.08 3.86 27.29
C LYS A 69 22.76 3.12 27.04
N HIS A 70 22.66 2.39 25.93
CA HIS A 70 21.40 1.79 25.47
C HIS A 70 21.30 0.27 25.67
N LEU A 71 22.41 -0.41 25.91
CA LEU A 71 22.46 -1.84 26.19
C LEU A 71 22.84 -2.07 27.65
N SER A 72 22.13 -2.98 28.30
CA SER A 72 22.45 -3.48 29.63
C SER A 72 23.70 -4.37 29.60
N LYS A 73 24.31 -4.60 30.77
CA LYS A 73 25.47 -5.51 30.87
C LYS A 73 25.13 -6.92 30.41
N ILE A 74 23.93 -7.41 30.74
CA ILE A 74 23.46 -8.74 30.34
C ILE A 74 23.36 -8.84 28.81
N GLU A 75 22.75 -7.85 28.17
CA GLU A 75 22.65 -7.80 26.70
C GLU A 75 24.04 -7.76 26.04
N ILE A 76 24.98 -6.98 26.60
CA ILE A 76 26.36 -6.92 26.08
C ILE A 76 27.05 -8.29 26.20
N ASP A 77 26.89 -8.97 27.34
CA ASP A 77 27.49 -10.30 27.59
C ASP A 77 26.88 -11.38 26.68
N GLU A 78 25.61 -11.23 26.29
CA GLU A 78 24.92 -12.07 25.31
C GLU A 78 25.27 -11.73 23.85
N GLY A 79 26.13 -10.74 23.62
CA GLY A 79 26.62 -10.37 22.29
C GLY A 79 25.76 -9.35 21.55
N TYR A 80 24.83 -8.67 22.22
CA TYR A 80 24.07 -7.59 21.61
C TYR A 80 24.94 -6.38 21.31
N ARG A 81 24.73 -5.81 20.13
CA ARG A 81 25.38 -4.60 19.63
C ARG A 81 24.36 -3.70 18.94
N LEU A 82 24.73 -2.42 18.76
CA LEU A 82 23.96 -1.52 17.91
C LEU A 82 24.54 -1.56 16.51
N ALA A 83 23.79 -2.07 15.52
CA ALA A 83 24.22 -2.20 14.13
C ALA A 83 24.74 -0.88 13.54
N CYS A 84 24.17 0.23 14.00
CA CYS A 84 24.51 1.56 13.58
C CYS A 84 25.80 2.13 14.19
N GLN A 85 26.39 1.43 15.16
CA GLN A 85 27.62 1.83 15.86
C GLN A 85 28.73 0.79 15.73
N ALA A 86 28.37 -0.50 15.73
CA ALA A 86 29.30 -1.60 15.54
C ALA A 86 29.86 -1.60 14.10
N LYS A 87 31.18 -1.46 14.00
CA LYS A 87 31.93 -1.56 12.74
C LYS A 87 32.49 -2.95 12.57
N VAL A 88 32.36 -3.54 11.38
CA VAL A 88 32.89 -4.87 11.10
C VAL A 88 34.40 -4.83 10.89
N LEU A 89 35.14 -5.72 11.55
CA LEU A 89 36.60 -5.81 11.47
C LEU A 89 37.10 -7.12 10.87
N LYS A 90 36.33 -8.21 11.02
CA LYS A 90 36.59 -9.55 10.49
C LYS A 90 35.31 -10.17 9.95
N ASP A 91 35.46 -11.29 9.24
CA ASP A 91 34.32 -12.09 8.78
C ASP A 91 33.46 -12.54 9.96
N THR A 92 32.15 -12.28 9.91
CA THR A 92 31.28 -12.50 11.06
C THR A 92 29.86 -12.92 10.68
N VAL A 93 29.14 -13.45 11.67
CA VAL A 93 27.73 -13.81 11.57
C VAL A 93 26.94 -12.88 12.47
N VAL A 94 25.97 -12.20 11.88
CA VAL A 94 25.07 -11.25 12.55
C VAL A 94 23.67 -11.84 12.55
N VAL A 95 23.13 -12.06 13.75
CA VAL A 95 21.74 -12.46 13.93
C VAL A 95 20.90 -11.21 14.14
N ILE A 96 19.86 -11.05 13.33
CA ILE A 96 18.87 -9.98 13.48
C ILE A 96 17.75 -10.53 14.36
N PRO A 97 17.64 -10.08 15.63
CA PRO A 97 16.59 -10.57 16.50
C PRO A 97 15.21 -10.06 16.02
N PRO A 98 14.11 -10.79 16.29
CA PRO A 98 12.79 -10.46 15.76
C PRO A 98 12.30 -9.04 16.06
N GLU A 99 12.67 -8.46 17.22
CA GLU A 99 12.34 -7.08 17.60
C GLU A 99 13.05 -5.99 16.76
N SER A 100 14.13 -6.38 16.09
CA SER A 100 14.89 -5.55 15.16
C SER A 100 14.59 -5.87 13.69
N SER A 101 13.87 -6.97 13.43
CA SER A 101 13.37 -7.32 12.11
C SER A 101 12.15 -6.47 11.78
N SER A 102 12.08 -5.98 10.54
CA SER A 102 10.93 -5.22 10.06
C SER A 102 9.71 -6.11 9.76
N GLU A 103 9.84 -7.44 9.82
CA GLU A 103 8.87 -8.42 9.33
C GLU A 103 7.73 -8.75 10.31
N PHE A 104 7.87 -8.47 11.61
CA PHE A 104 6.80 -8.76 12.58
C PHE A 104 5.94 -7.52 12.88
N ARG A 105 5.09 -7.13 11.93
CA ARG A 105 3.97 -6.22 12.20
C ARG A 105 2.68 -7.04 12.18
N LYS A 106 2.15 -7.40 13.37
CA LYS A 106 0.76 -7.84 13.49
C LYS A 106 -0.13 -6.70 13.01
N ILE A 107 -0.71 -6.84 11.82
CA ILE A 107 -1.89 -6.05 11.46
C ILE A 107 -2.97 -6.50 12.44
N GLN A 108 -3.62 -5.55 13.10
CA GLN A 108 -4.77 -5.86 13.94
C GLN A 108 -5.94 -6.17 12.99
N ILE A 109 -6.06 -7.43 12.55
CA ILE A 109 -7.14 -7.93 11.67
C ILE A 109 -8.42 -8.17 12.49
N THR A 110 -8.65 -7.38 13.55
CA THR A 110 -9.82 -7.52 14.43
C THR A 110 -10.71 -6.30 14.24
N GLY A 111 -11.55 -6.37 13.20
CA GLY A 111 -12.64 -5.45 12.94
C GLY A 111 -13.97 -6.19 12.91
N LYS A 112 -15.08 -5.50 13.18
CA LYS A 112 -16.41 -6.08 12.96
C LYS A 112 -16.73 -5.94 11.48
N GLU A 113 -16.69 -7.04 10.73
CA GLU A 113 -17.06 -7.04 9.31
C GLU A 113 -18.59 -6.82 9.17
N ARG A 114 -18.97 -5.83 8.37
CA ARG A 114 -20.34 -5.67 7.91
C ARG A 114 -20.50 -6.53 6.65
N PHE A 115 -21.36 -7.54 6.71
CA PHE A 115 -21.68 -8.30 5.51
C PHE A 115 -22.46 -7.41 4.54
N LEU A 116 -21.96 -7.29 3.32
CA LEU A 116 -22.62 -6.61 2.21
C LEU A 116 -22.79 -7.63 1.08
N GLU A 117 -23.96 -7.62 0.44
CA GLU A 117 -24.18 -8.40 -0.77
C GLU A 117 -23.26 -7.86 -1.89
N PRO A 118 -22.36 -8.68 -2.46
CA PRO A 118 -21.44 -8.22 -3.49
C PRO A 118 -22.18 -7.71 -4.73
N LYS A 119 -22.00 -6.44 -5.05
CA LYS A 119 -22.53 -5.80 -6.26
C LYS A 119 -21.38 -5.11 -6.99
N PRO A 120 -20.44 -5.89 -7.57
CA PRO A 120 -19.27 -5.31 -8.22
C PRO A 120 -19.69 -4.49 -9.45
N ILE A 121 -19.03 -3.36 -9.64
CA ILE A 121 -19.20 -2.50 -10.81
C ILE A 121 -18.61 -3.15 -12.08
N VAL A 122 -17.62 -4.03 -11.89
CA VAL A 122 -17.07 -4.89 -12.95
C VAL A 122 -17.89 -6.18 -13.05
N LYS A 123 -18.35 -6.50 -14.26
CA LYS A 123 -19.06 -7.75 -14.57
C LYS A 123 -18.40 -8.49 -15.72
N LYS A 124 -18.49 -9.81 -15.70
CA LYS A 124 -18.00 -10.70 -16.75
C LYS A 124 -19.12 -11.47 -17.43
N PHE A 125 -19.03 -11.55 -18.76
CA PHE A 125 -20.01 -12.23 -19.60
C PHE A 125 -19.30 -13.21 -20.53
N PHE A 126 -19.49 -14.51 -20.32
CA PHE A 126 -19.06 -15.51 -21.28
C PHE A 126 -20.08 -15.61 -22.41
N VAL A 127 -19.61 -15.43 -23.65
CA VAL A 127 -20.47 -15.48 -24.84
C VAL A 127 -19.83 -16.33 -25.95
N VAL A 128 -20.69 -16.88 -26.80
CA VAL A 128 -20.29 -17.60 -28.00
C VAL A 128 -20.76 -16.79 -29.21
N LEU A 129 -19.81 -16.25 -29.96
CA LEU A 129 -20.11 -15.42 -31.12
C LEU A 129 -20.24 -16.30 -32.37
N PRO A 130 -21.17 -15.97 -33.29
CA PRO A 130 -21.18 -16.60 -34.60
C PRO A 130 -19.89 -16.28 -35.35
N LYS A 131 -19.36 -17.25 -36.09
CA LYS A 131 -18.14 -17.08 -36.91
C LYS A 131 -18.43 -16.22 -38.15
N PRO A 132 -17.45 -15.44 -38.67
CA PRO A 132 -17.57 -14.77 -39.95
C PRO A 132 -17.74 -15.77 -41.09
N THR A 133 -18.64 -15.45 -42.02
CA THR A 133 -18.89 -16.21 -43.25
C THR A 133 -18.94 -15.24 -44.43
N LEU A 134 -18.95 -15.76 -45.65
CA LEU A 134 -19.16 -14.93 -46.85
C LEU A 134 -20.53 -14.21 -46.84
N SER A 135 -21.52 -14.76 -46.13
CA SER A 135 -22.85 -14.16 -45.98
C SER A 135 -22.98 -13.22 -44.78
N ASP A 136 -22.02 -13.23 -43.85
CA ASP A 136 -22.02 -12.41 -42.64
C ASP A 136 -20.62 -11.86 -42.38
N ILE A 137 -20.34 -10.72 -43.02
CA ILE A 137 -19.05 -10.02 -43.02
C ILE A 137 -18.97 -8.93 -41.93
N ARG A 138 -19.89 -8.94 -40.96
CA ARG A 138 -19.92 -7.92 -39.91
C ARG A 138 -18.60 -7.84 -39.14
N PRO A 139 -18.15 -6.62 -38.76
CA PRO A 139 -16.97 -6.42 -37.92
C PRO A 139 -17.02 -7.20 -36.61
N ASP A 140 -15.85 -7.55 -36.10
CA ASP A 140 -15.68 -8.28 -34.83
C ASP A 140 -16.33 -7.54 -33.65
N TYR A 141 -16.27 -6.21 -33.64
CA TYR A 141 -16.89 -5.39 -32.60
C TYR A 141 -18.42 -5.49 -32.62
N GLU A 142 -19.06 -5.37 -33.78
CA GLU A 142 -20.51 -5.50 -33.92
C GLU A 142 -20.99 -6.90 -33.53
N ARG A 143 -20.26 -7.95 -33.94
CA ARG A 143 -20.55 -9.33 -33.50
C ARG A 143 -20.50 -9.46 -31.98
N LEU A 144 -19.52 -8.82 -31.35
CA LEU A 144 -19.36 -8.87 -29.90
C LEU A 144 -20.49 -8.14 -29.19
N LEU A 145 -20.86 -6.94 -29.65
CA LEU A 145 -21.99 -6.19 -29.10
C LEU A 145 -23.29 -6.96 -29.21
N ASP A 146 -23.58 -7.56 -30.36
CA ASP A 146 -24.79 -8.37 -30.54
C ASP A 146 -24.83 -9.56 -29.58
N ALA A 147 -23.70 -10.24 -29.38
CA ALA A 147 -23.60 -11.37 -28.46
C ALA A 147 -23.81 -10.93 -27.00
N LEU A 148 -23.31 -9.76 -26.60
CA LEU A 148 -23.56 -9.18 -25.27
C LEU A 148 -25.03 -8.84 -25.05
N LEU A 149 -25.69 -8.24 -26.05
CA LEU A 149 -27.11 -7.88 -25.98
C LEU A 149 -28.05 -9.11 -25.87
N GLN A 150 -27.57 -10.32 -26.17
CA GLN A 150 -28.33 -11.56 -25.92
C GLN A 150 -28.27 -12.03 -24.46
N VAL A 151 -27.25 -11.62 -23.69
CA VAL A 151 -27.03 -12.12 -22.32
C VAL A 151 -27.39 -11.10 -21.25
N ASP A 152 -27.31 -9.81 -21.53
CA ASP A 152 -27.72 -8.75 -20.60
C ASP A 152 -28.15 -7.48 -21.35
N LYS A 153 -28.75 -6.53 -20.63
CA LYS A 153 -29.20 -5.25 -21.16
C LYS A 153 -28.11 -4.20 -20.96
N PHE A 154 -27.64 -3.66 -22.07
CA PHE A 154 -26.68 -2.57 -22.07
C PHE A 154 -27.27 -1.34 -22.77
N GLY A 155 -26.85 -0.17 -22.31
CA GLY A 155 -27.08 1.08 -23.04
C GLY A 155 -26.03 1.24 -24.14
N HIS A 156 -25.38 2.41 -24.17
CA HIS A 156 -24.21 2.61 -25.01
C HIS A 156 -23.01 1.87 -24.40
N LEU A 157 -22.37 1.00 -25.17
CA LEU A 157 -21.11 0.34 -24.82
C LEU A 157 -19.98 0.96 -25.63
N GLU A 158 -18.94 1.38 -24.92
CA GLU A 158 -17.65 1.78 -25.48
C GLU A 158 -16.62 0.67 -25.23
N ILE A 159 -15.72 0.45 -26.19
CA ILE A 159 -14.59 -0.45 -26.01
C ILE A 159 -13.32 0.36 -25.77
N ASP A 160 -12.57 0.00 -24.74
CA ASP A 160 -11.27 0.60 -24.51
C ASP A 160 -10.32 0.33 -25.69
N TYR A 161 -9.59 1.36 -26.12
CA TYR A 161 -8.75 1.31 -27.31
C TYR A 161 -7.69 0.20 -27.26
N ASP A 162 -7.10 -0.08 -26.09
CA ASP A 162 -6.09 -1.12 -25.97
C ASP A 162 -6.68 -2.53 -26.06
N VAL A 163 -7.94 -2.70 -25.63
CA VAL A 163 -8.69 -3.95 -25.81
C VAL A 163 -9.03 -4.15 -27.29
N LEU A 164 -9.46 -3.10 -27.98
CA LEU A 164 -9.82 -3.15 -29.39
C LEU A 164 -8.65 -3.61 -30.27
N LYS A 165 -7.40 -3.20 -29.96
CA LYS A 165 -6.20 -3.63 -30.69
C LYS A 165 -6.04 -5.16 -30.75
N GLY A 166 -6.43 -5.87 -29.71
CA GLY A 166 -6.30 -7.33 -29.59
C GLY A 166 -7.58 -8.12 -29.86
N LEU A 167 -8.69 -7.44 -30.19
CA LEU A 167 -10.02 -8.04 -30.30
C LEU A 167 -10.06 -9.16 -31.34
N SER A 168 -9.67 -8.85 -32.58
CA SER A 168 -9.78 -9.78 -33.72
C SER A 168 -8.98 -11.07 -33.51
N ASP A 169 -7.78 -10.97 -32.96
CA ASP A 169 -6.93 -12.13 -32.67
C ASP A 169 -7.50 -12.96 -31.53
N THR A 170 -8.02 -12.31 -30.48
CA THR A 170 -8.60 -13.00 -29.33
C THR A 170 -9.84 -13.81 -29.71
N LEU A 171 -10.74 -13.24 -30.52
CA LEU A 171 -11.92 -13.95 -31.01
C LEU A 171 -11.53 -15.18 -31.84
N ARG A 172 -10.56 -15.07 -32.74
CA ARG A 172 -10.14 -16.18 -33.61
C ARG A 172 -9.42 -17.28 -32.81
N ARG A 173 -8.49 -16.91 -31.94
CA ARG A 173 -7.72 -17.86 -31.10
C ARG A 173 -8.63 -18.68 -30.18
N SER A 174 -9.72 -18.08 -29.71
CA SER A 174 -10.69 -18.73 -28.83
C SER A 174 -11.81 -19.47 -29.56
N ASN A 175 -11.74 -19.55 -30.91
CA ASN A 175 -12.80 -20.10 -31.73
C ASN A 175 -14.17 -19.44 -31.44
N PHE A 176 -14.15 -18.12 -31.22
CA PHE A 176 -15.30 -17.27 -30.94
C PHE A 176 -16.03 -17.60 -29.62
N LYS A 177 -15.35 -18.23 -28.67
CA LYS A 177 -15.83 -18.44 -27.29
C LYS A 177 -15.04 -17.55 -26.37
N THR A 178 -15.60 -16.45 -25.91
CA THR A 178 -14.83 -15.40 -25.24
C THR A 178 -15.56 -14.89 -23.99
N THR A 179 -14.80 -14.40 -23.02
CA THR A 179 -15.35 -13.69 -21.87
C THR A 179 -15.08 -12.21 -22.04
N ILE A 180 -16.12 -11.39 -21.91
CA ILE A 180 -16.05 -9.93 -21.95
C ILE A 180 -16.14 -9.41 -20.53
N THR A 181 -15.25 -8.49 -20.17
CA THR A 181 -15.31 -7.74 -18.91
C THR A 181 -15.82 -6.33 -19.17
N VAL A 182 -16.92 -5.95 -18.51
CA VAL A 182 -17.57 -4.65 -18.62
C VAL A 182 -17.47 -3.93 -17.27
N TRP A 183 -16.96 -2.71 -17.27
CA TRP A 183 -16.94 -1.81 -16.13
C TRP A 183 -18.11 -0.82 -16.23
N ASP A 184 -18.84 -0.68 -15.11
CA ASP A 184 -19.95 0.27 -14.92
C ASP A 184 -21.04 0.21 -15.99
N GLY A 185 -21.24 -0.99 -16.56
CA GLY A 185 -22.28 -1.27 -17.56
C GLY A 185 -22.12 -0.56 -18.91
N HIS A 186 -21.07 0.23 -19.12
CA HIS A 186 -20.89 1.04 -20.34
C HIS A 186 -19.51 0.93 -20.99
N LYS A 187 -18.50 0.34 -20.33
CA LYS A 187 -17.14 0.24 -20.89
C LYS A 187 -16.58 -1.17 -20.89
N ILE A 188 -16.26 -1.70 -22.07
CA ILE A 188 -15.55 -2.97 -22.24
C ILE A 188 -14.07 -2.74 -21.96
N ILE A 189 -13.57 -3.37 -20.89
CA ILE A 189 -12.19 -3.22 -20.40
C ILE A 189 -11.35 -4.48 -20.57
N ALA A 190 -11.93 -5.63 -20.92
CA ALA A 190 -11.16 -6.79 -21.33
C ALA A 190 -11.99 -7.73 -22.21
N VAL A 191 -11.30 -8.42 -23.13
CA VAL A 191 -11.84 -9.55 -23.91
C VAL A 191 -10.83 -10.68 -23.79
N GLU A 192 -11.27 -11.81 -23.25
CA GLU A 192 -10.42 -12.94 -22.88
C GLU A 192 -10.83 -14.22 -23.61
N PRO A 193 -9.88 -15.06 -24.04
CA PRO A 193 -10.21 -16.32 -24.69
C PRO A 193 -10.79 -17.34 -23.71
N GLY A 194 -11.87 -18.02 -24.11
CA GLY A 194 -12.52 -19.04 -23.30
C GLY A 194 -13.45 -18.46 -22.22
N ASP A 195 -13.81 -19.31 -21.26
CA ASP A 195 -14.64 -18.94 -20.11
C ASP A 195 -13.75 -18.62 -18.91
N THR A 196 -13.62 -17.33 -18.60
CA THR A 196 -12.88 -16.78 -17.47
C THR A 196 -13.83 -16.05 -16.51
N SER A 197 -15.13 -16.38 -16.55
CA SER A 197 -16.18 -15.71 -15.77
C SER A 197 -15.97 -15.83 -14.26
N ASN A 198 -15.33 -16.91 -13.80
CA ASN A 198 -14.99 -17.13 -12.39
C ASN A 198 -13.71 -16.42 -11.92
N GLU A 199 -12.97 -15.76 -12.82
CA GLU A 199 -11.71 -15.07 -12.49
C GLU A 199 -11.93 -13.57 -12.39
N LEU A 200 -12.65 -13.11 -11.37
CA LEU A 200 -13.01 -11.70 -11.20
C LEU A 200 -12.47 -11.14 -9.89
N PHE A 201 -11.37 -10.40 -9.96
CA PHE A 201 -10.69 -9.86 -8.79
C PHE A 201 -10.60 -8.33 -8.82
N GLY A 202 -10.53 -7.76 -7.61
CA GLY A 202 -10.33 -6.35 -7.35
C GLY A 202 -9.32 -6.15 -6.22
N PHE A 203 -8.87 -4.92 -6.04
CA PHE A 203 -7.91 -4.58 -4.99
C PHE A 203 -8.35 -3.31 -4.27
N ALA A 204 -8.39 -3.30 -2.94
CA ALA A 204 -8.63 -2.07 -2.18
C ALA A 204 -7.32 -1.59 -1.57
N VAL A 205 -7.04 -0.29 -1.64
CA VAL A 205 -5.81 0.33 -1.14
C VAL A 205 -6.16 1.47 -0.20
N ASP A 206 -5.60 1.43 1.00
CA ASP A 206 -5.53 2.58 1.90
C ASP A 206 -4.10 3.15 1.89
N ILE A 207 -3.96 4.38 1.40
CA ILE A 207 -2.71 5.14 1.40
C ILE A 207 -2.68 6.03 2.64
N GLY A 208 -2.25 5.45 3.76
CA GLY A 208 -1.94 6.19 4.97
C GLY A 208 -0.62 6.96 4.87
N THR A 209 -0.45 7.98 5.72
CA THR A 209 0.80 8.76 5.80
C THR A 209 1.99 7.88 6.18
N SER A 210 1.81 6.94 7.12
CA SER A 210 2.88 6.07 7.63
C SER A 210 2.91 4.68 7.00
N LYS A 211 1.77 4.18 6.51
CA LYS A 211 1.63 2.82 5.98
C LYS A 211 0.71 2.83 4.77
N ILE A 212 0.93 1.88 3.86
CA ILE A 212 0.02 1.58 2.76
C ILE A 212 -0.45 0.15 2.96
N VAL A 213 -1.76 -0.06 2.94
CA VAL A 213 -2.39 -1.37 3.13
C VAL A 213 -3.20 -1.73 1.89
N GLY A 214 -3.11 -2.98 1.47
CA GLY A 214 -3.81 -3.51 0.30
C GLY A 214 -4.61 -4.76 0.65
N TYR A 215 -5.79 -4.89 0.05
CA TYR A 215 -6.68 -6.02 0.21
C TYR A 215 -7.01 -6.58 -1.17
N LEU A 216 -6.60 -7.82 -1.43
CA LEU A 216 -7.00 -8.54 -2.64
C LEU A 216 -8.38 -9.14 -2.41
N VAL A 217 -9.34 -8.87 -3.30
CA VAL A 217 -10.75 -9.24 -3.11
C VAL A 217 -11.24 -10.03 -4.31
N ASP A 218 -11.93 -11.14 -4.04
CA ASP A 218 -12.78 -11.81 -5.02
C ASP A 218 -14.08 -11.01 -5.16
N LEU A 219 -14.29 -10.38 -6.31
CA LEU A 219 -15.44 -9.51 -6.55
C LEU A 219 -16.75 -10.28 -6.74
N ALA A 220 -16.69 -11.56 -7.13
CA ALA A 220 -17.88 -12.39 -7.26
C ALA A 220 -18.43 -12.79 -5.89
N THR A 221 -17.55 -13.03 -4.91
CA THR A 221 -17.95 -13.48 -3.57
C THR A 221 -17.87 -12.38 -2.49
N GLY A 222 -17.18 -11.28 -2.77
CA GLY A 222 -16.89 -10.21 -1.82
C GLY A 222 -15.82 -10.57 -0.77
N LYS A 223 -15.18 -11.74 -0.88
CA LYS A 223 -14.22 -12.21 0.12
C LYS A 223 -12.84 -11.59 -0.09
N THR A 224 -12.23 -11.12 0.99
CA THR A 224 -10.81 -10.78 1.02
C THR A 224 -9.98 -12.07 0.97
N LEU A 225 -9.14 -12.19 -0.06
CA LEU A 225 -8.28 -13.34 -0.33
C LEU A 225 -6.90 -13.19 0.32
N ASP A 226 -6.38 -11.96 0.39
CA ASP A 226 -5.11 -11.67 1.04
C ASP A 226 -5.04 -10.20 1.47
N ILE A 227 -4.19 -9.93 2.47
CA ILE A 227 -3.94 -8.60 3.01
C ILE A 227 -2.43 -8.39 3.04
N GLU A 228 -1.98 -7.31 2.42
CA GLU A 228 -0.57 -6.91 2.42
C GLU A 228 -0.42 -5.49 2.94
N SER A 229 0.73 -5.19 3.53
CA SER A 229 1.02 -3.83 3.97
C SER A 229 2.50 -3.53 3.88
N LEU A 230 2.82 -2.25 3.63
CA LEU A 230 4.18 -1.75 3.74
C LEU A 230 4.22 -0.41 4.47
N GLU A 231 5.42 -0.03 4.91
CA GLU A 231 5.68 1.34 5.35
C GLU A 231 5.64 2.28 4.15
N ASN A 232 4.98 3.44 4.29
CA ASN A 232 4.86 4.36 3.17
C ASN A 232 6.24 4.93 2.79
N PRO A 233 6.79 4.62 1.61
CA PRO A 233 8.15 5.02 1.24
C PRO A 233 8.32 6.53 1.09
N GLN A 234 7.22 7.29 0.98
CA GLN A 234 7.26 8.75 1.00
C GLN A 234 7.75 9.32 2.34
N LEU A 235 7.80 8.53 3.42
CA LEU A 235 8.39 8.94 4.70
C LEU A 235 9.83 9.44 4.56
N ALA A 236 10.59 8.93 3.60
CA ALA A 236 11.94 9.41 3.31
C ALA A 236 12.02 10.89 2.91
N HIS A 237 10.88 11.48 2.51
CA HIS A 237 10.75 12.86 2.03
C HIS A 237 9.85 13.72 2.94
N GLY A 238 9.42 13.21 4.08
CA GLY A 238 8.61 13.92 5.06
C GLY A 238 7.81 12.98 5.95
N GLU A 239 7.89 13.20 7.26
CA GLU A 239 7.15 12.42 8.26
C GLU A 239 5.67 12.77 8.27
N ASP A 240 5.33 14.03 7.98
CA ASP A 240 3.95 14.53 7.91
C ASP A 240 3.55 15.00 6.50
N ILE A 241 2.24 15.26 6.33
CA ILE A 241 1.64 15.70 5.07
C ILE A 241 2.17 17.06 4.60
N ILE A 242 2.42 18.01 5.51
CA ILE A 242 2.84 19.38 5.18
C ILE A 242 4.27 19.39 4.65
N THR A 243 5.15 18.59 5.23
CA THR A 243 6.53 18.41 4.82
C THR A 243 6.60 17.80 3.42
N ARG A 244 5.76 16.80 3.13
CA ARG A 244 5.64 16.20 1.79
C ARG A 244 5.10 17.19 0.76
N ILE A 245 4.07 17.97 1.12
CA ILE A 245 3.53 19.01 0.25
C ILE A 245 4.63 20.06 -0.04
N THR A 246 5.39 20.47 0.97
CA THR A 246 6.51 21.42 0.81
C THR A 246 7.59 20.85 -0.11
N PHE A 247 7.94 19.57 0.05
CA PHE A 247 8.87 18.89 -0.86
C PHE A 247 8.35 18.87 -2.30
N ALA A 248 7.06 18.56 -2.51
CA ALA A 248 6.42 18.54 -3.82
C ALA A 248 6.36 19.93 -4.48
N ILE A 249 6.17 21.01 -3.70
CA ILE A 249 6.14 22.39 -4.20
C ILE A 249 7.52 22.85 -4.67
N ALA A 250 8.59 22.36 -4.04
CA ALA A 250 9.95 22.83 -4.30
C ALA A 250 10.42 22.60 -5.74
N ASP A 251 10.01 21.48 -6.36
CA ASP A 251 10.32 21.13 -7.75
C ASP A 251 9.20 20.23 -8.31
N PRO A 252 8.65 20.50 -9.52
CA PRO A 252 7.71 19.58 -10.17
C PRO A 252 8.18 18.12 -10.26
N LYS A 253 9.50 17.88 -10.33
CA LYS A 253 10.07 16.52 -10.29
C LYS A 253 9.83 15.83 -8.95
N ASN A 254 9.81 16.56 -7.85
CA ASN A 254 9.59 16.01 -6.51
C ASN A 254 8.16 15.46 -6.36
N LEU A 255 7.16 16.14 -6.96
CA LEU A 255 5.80 15.60 -7.03
C LEU A 255 5.79 14.25 -7.76
N LYS A 256 6.49 14.17 -8.90
CA LYS A 256 6.59 12.91 -9.64
C LYS A 256 7.34 11.83 -8.85
N THR A 257 8.36 12.19 -8.09
CA THR A 257 9.04 11.27 -7.17
C THR A 257 8.08 10.72 -6.12
N LEU A 258 7.33 11.57 -5.42
CA LEU A 258 6.35 11.12 -4.42
C LEU A 258 5.25 10.25 -5.03
N GLN A 259 4.77 10.61 -6.22
CA GLN A 259 3.81 9.80 -6.97
C GLN A 259 4.39 8.41 -7.27
N ASN A 260 5.58 8.35 -7.86
CA ASN A 260 6.22 7.09 -8.23
C ASN A 260 6.44 6.20 -7.00
N LEU A 261 6.86 6.76 -5.87
CA LEU A 261 7.01 6.01 -4.62
C LEU A 261 5.70 5.37 -4.15
N ALA A 262 4.56 6.07 -4.26
CA ALA A 262 3.26 5.51 -3.93
C ALA A 262 2.81 4.43 -4.94
N VAL A 263 3.01 4.68 -6.24
CA VAL A 263 2.69 3.71 -7.30
C VAL A 263 3.51 2.43 -7.17
N GLU A 264 4.82 2.54 -6.95
CA GLU A 264 5.72 1.40 -6.75
C GLU A 264 5.37 0.61 -5.49
N ALA A 265 5.00 1.29 -4.41
CA ALA A 265 4.50 0.67 -3.19
C ALA A 265 3.23 -0.16 -3.44
N ILE A 266 2.25 0.42 -4.15
CA ILE A 266 1.00 -0.26 -4.50
C ILE A 266 1.26 -1.46 -5.41
N ASN A 267 2.13 -1.31 -6.41
CA ASN A 267 2.53 -2.42 -7.26
C ASN A 267 3.22 -3.53 -6.47
N LYS A 268 4.02 -3.18 -5.45
CA LYS A 268 4.68 -4.17 -4.60
C LYS A 268 3.66 -5.02 -3.83
N ILE A 269 2.69 -4.40 -3.15
CA ILE A 269 1.65 -5.14 -2.40
C ILE A 269 0.73 -5.95 -3.32
N ILE A 270 0.37 -5.42 -4.49
CA ILE A 270 -0.40 -6.19 -5.48
C ILE A 270 0.38 -7.44 -5.89
N ASN A 271 1.66 -7.29 -6.22
CA ASN A 271 2.50 -8.41 -6.63
C ASN A 271 2.71 -9.44 -5.50
N GLU A 272 2.87 -9.00 -4.26
CA GLU A 272 3.01 -9.88 -3.09
C GLU A 272 1.72 -10.67 -2.84
N ALA A 273 0.57 -10.00 -2.86
CA ALA A 273 -0.74 -10.64 -2.72
C ALA A 273 -1.03 -11.65 -3.84
N CYS A 274 -0.78 -11.26 -5.10
CA CYS A 274 -0.92 -12.12 -6.27
C CYS A 274 0.01 -13.34 -6.21
N LYS A 275 1.26 -13.17 -5.76
CA LYS A 275 2.20 -14.29 -5.59
C LYS A 275 1.71 -15.29 -4.54
N ARG A 276 1.21 -14.81 -3.40
CA ARG A 276 0.73 -15.65 -2.30
C ARG A 276 -0.53 -16.43 -2.69
N THR A 277 -1.43 -15.79 -3.41
CA THR A 277 -2.71 -16.38 -3.87
C THR A 277 -2.62 -17.11 -5.21
N LYS A 278 -1.51 -16.95 -5.94
CA LYS A 278 -1.29 -17.45 -7.31
C LYS A 278 -2.29 -16.90 -8.33
N ILE A 279 -2.79 -15.69 -8.09
CA ILE A 279 -3.66 -14.96 -9.02
C ILE A 279 -2.78 -14.15 -9.98
N ASP A 280 -3.12 -14.17 -11.27
CA ASP A 280 -2.48 -13.30 -12.26
C ASP A 280 -2.96 -11.85 -12.05
N PRO A 281 -2.06 -10.87 -11.86
CA PRO A 281 -2.42 -9.46 -11.71
C PRO A 281 -3.31 -8.92 -12.85
N ASN A 282 -3.23 -9.49 -14.06
CA ASN A 282 -4.08 -9.09 -15.18
C ASN A 282 -5.56 -9.48 -15.01
N LYS A 283 -5.88 -10.28 -13.98
CA LYS A 283 -7.24 -10.65 -13.58
C LYS A 283 -7.81 -9.73 -12.50
N ILE A 284 -7.03 -8.72 -12.08
CA ILE A 284 -7.52 -7.61 -11.27
C ILE A 284 -8.01 -6.52 -12.22
N TYR A 285 -9.31 -6.23 -12.17
CA TYR A 285 -9.96 -5.29 -13.11
C TYR A 285 -10.31 -3.94 -12.48
N GLU A 286 -10.31 -3.87 -11.16
CA GLU A 286 -10.61 -2.65 -10.41
C GLU A 286 -9.69 -2.52 -9.20
N VAL A 287 -9.21 -1.31 -8.97
CA VAL A 287 -8.56 -0.91 -7.72
C VAL A 287 -9.29 0.27 -7.13
N VAL A 288 -9.78 0.15 -5.89
CA VAL A 288 -10.32 1.29 -5.14
C VAL A 288 -9.23 1.83 -4.23
N VAL A 289 -8.95 3.13 -4.31
CA VAL A 289 -7.90 3.80 -3.53
C VAL A 289 -8.51 4.87 -2.63
N VAL A 290 -8.13 4.82 -1.36
CA VAL A 290 -8.49 5.80 -0.33
C VAL A 290 -7.25 6.32 0.37
N GLY A 291 -7.40 7.42 1.09
CA GLY A 291 -6.33 8.09 1.80
C GLY A 291 -6.65 9.55 2.02
N ASN A 292 -5.96 10.18 2.98
CA ASN A 292 -6.17 11.60 3.25
C ASN A 292 -5.90 12.45 2.01
N THR A 293 -6.43 13.67 1.98
CA THR A 293 -6.45 14.51 0.78
C THR A 293 -5.05 14.75 0.20
N ALA A 294 -4.00 14.81 1.04
CA ALA A 294 -2.62 14.93 0.58
C ALA A 294 -2.16 13.64 -0.12
N MET A 295 -2.37 12.48 0.48
CA MET A 295 -2.02 11.18 -0.12
C MET A 295 -2.77 10.95 -1.43
N HIS A 296 -4.06 11.29 -1.48
CA HIS A 296 -4.89 11.29 -2.68
C HIS A 296 -4.25 12.09 -3.82
N HIS A 297 -3.87 13.35 -3.56
CA HIS A 297 -3.28 14.22 -4.59
C HIS A 297 -1.89 13.73 -5.04
N LEU A 298 -1.04 13.29 -4.09
CA LEU A 298 0.30 12.78 -4.41
C LEU A 298 0.23 11.51 -5.26
N PHE A 299 -0.66 10.58 -4.94
CA PHE A 299 -0.86 9.36 -5.72
C PHE A 299 -1.31 9.65 -7.17
N LEU A 300 -2.23 10.61 -7.33
CA LEU A 300 -2.71 11.02 -8.65
C LEU A 300 -1.73 11.96 -9.39
N GLY A 301 -0.65 12.40 -8.75
CA GLY A 301 0.26 13.40 -9.31
C GLY A 301 -0.39 14.78 -9.49
N ILE A 302 -1.46 15.07 -8.74
CA ILE A 302 -2.15 16.36 -8.73
C ILE A 302 -1.38 17.30 -7.81
N GLN A 303 -1.14 18.53 -8.26
CA GLN A 303 -0.40 19.56 -7.52
C GLN A 303 -1.06 19.88 -6.17
N PRO A 304 -0.41 19.59 -5.01
CA PRO A 304 -1.04 19.78 -3.71
C PRO A 304 -0.82 21.18 -3.09
N LYS A 305 -0.10 22.10 -3.76
CA LYS A 305 0.33 23.40 -3.22
C LYS A 305 -0.74 24.16 -2.43
N TYR A 306 -1.93 24.29 -2.99
CA TYR A 306 -2.98 25.14 -2.41
C TYR A 306 -3.71 24.50 -1.23
N MET A 307 -3.40 23.25 -0.88
CA MET A 307 -3.86 22.63 0.36
C MET A 307 -3.00 23.02 1.57
N ALA A 308 -1.76 23.47 1.35
CA ALA A 308 -0.90 24.01 2.41
C ALA A 308 -1.05 25.52 2.61
N LEU A 309 -1.84 26.19 1.76
CA LEU A 309 -2.04 27.64 1.79
C LEU A 309 -3.52 27.93 2.06
N SER A 310 -3.81 28.78 3.03
CA SER A 310 -5.18 29.25 3.26
C SER A 310 -5.80 29.79 1.95
N PRO A 311 -7.00 29.34 1.53
CA PRO A 311 -8.02 28.64 2.33
C PRO A 311 -8.02 27.09 2.23
N PHE A 312 -6.85 26.47 2.00
CA PHE A 312 -6.61 25.02 2.04
C PHE A 312 -7.43 24.21 1.02
N THR A 313 -7.55 24.73 -0.20
CA THR A 313 -8.45 24.18 -1.21
C THR A 313 -7.83 23.00 -1.96
N PRO A 314 -8.47 21.82 -1.97
CA PRO A 314 -8.06 20.73 -2.86
C PRO A 314 -8.38 21.06 -4.32
N ALA A 315 -7.68 20.42 -5.25
CA ALA A 315 -7.90 20.64 -6.68
C ALA A 315 -9.22 20.01 -7.17
N ILE A 316 -9.65 18.92 -6.51
CA ILE A 316 -10.86 18.18 -6.82
C ILE A 316 -11.48 17.61 -5.54
N LYS A 317 -12.80 17.46 -5.54
CA LYS A 317 -13.56 16.82 -4.47
C LYS A 317 -14.31 15.56 -4.90
N THR A 318 -14.58 15.41 -6.20
CA THR A 318 -15.38 14.30 -6.74
C THR A 318 -14.54 13.05 -6.93
N GLN A 319 -15.21 11.90 -7.03
CA GLN A 319 -14.59 10.64 -7.43
C GLN A 319 -13.87 10.79 -8.78
N LEU A 320 -12.75 10.09 -8.92
CA LEU A 320 -12.02 9.95 -10.18
C LEU A 320 -11.86 8.47 -10.55
N ASN A 321 -12.02 8.18 -11.84
CA ASN A 321 -11.76 6.87 -12.41
C ASN A 321 -10.65 7.04 -13.45
N VAL A 322 -9.49 6.41 -13.19
CA VAL A 322 -8.28 6.54 -14.02
C VAL A 322 -7.91 5.16 -14.54
N LYS A 323 -7.48 5.07 -15.79
CA LYS A 323 -7.05 3.77 -16.35
C LYS A 323 -5.75 3.32 -15.67
N ALA A 324 -5.63 2.04 -15.34
CA ALA A 324 -4.46 1.49 -14.64
C ALA A 324 -3.14 1.80 -15.36
N SER A 325 -3.14 1.73 -16.71
CA SER A 325 -1.98 2.06 -17.53
C SER A 325 -1.54 3.52 -17.43
N GLU A 326 -2.42 4.47 -17.10
CA GLU A 326 -2.08 5.89 -16.98
C GLU A 326 -1.32 6.18 -15.67
N LEU A 327 -1.59 5.39 -14.62
CA LEU A 327 -0.88 5.47 -13.34
C LEU A 327 0.26 4.45 -13.21
N ASN A 328 0.45 3.58 -14.20
CA ASN A 328 1.41 2.47 -14.17
C ASN A 328 1.15 1.49 -13.02
N ILE A 329 -0.11 1.21 -12.72
CA ILE A 329 -0.50 0.17 -11.76
C ILE A 329 -0.57 -1.17 -12.49
N GLY A 330 0.16 -2.17 -11.97
CA GLY A 330 0.39 -3.48 -12.56
C GLY A 330 -0.78 -4.44 -12.40
N ILE A 331 -1.97 -4.03 -12.85
CA ILE A 331 -3.17 -4.87 -12.96
C ILE A 331 -3.56 -5.04 -14.43
N SER A 332 -4.80 -5.46 -14.74
CA SER A 332 -5.30 -5.44 -16.11
C SER A 332 -5.06 -4.06 -16.76
N PRO A 333 -4.44 -3.95 -17.95
CA PRO A 333 -4.03 -2.67 -18.52
C PRO A 333 -5.16 -1.66 -18.68
N SER A 334 -6.37 -2.16 -18.95
CA SER A 334 -7.59 -1.36 -19.07
C SER A 334 -8.49 -1.44 -17.85
N GLY A 335 -8.01 -2.06 -16.77
CA GLY A 335 -8.63 -1.98 -15.46
C GLY A 335 -8.66 -0.54 -14.94
N ILE A 336 -9.57 -0.30 -14.00
CA ILE A 336 -9.89 1.04 -13.52
C ILE A 336 -9.38 1.23 -12.10
N ILE A 337 -8.71 2.35 -11.86
CA ILE A 337 -8.35 2.85 -10.54
C ILE A 337 -9.40 3.88 -10.15
N THR A 338 -10.24 3.55 -9.19
CA THR A 338 -11.24 4.44 -8.63
C THR A 338 -10.72 5.05 -7.35
N VAL A 339 -10.55 6.37 -7.34
CA VAL A 339 -10.19 7.13 -6.15
C VAL A 339 -11.43 7.81 -5.61
N LEU A 340 -11.77 7.55 -4.34
CA LEU A 340 -12.97 8.08 -3.70
C LEU A 340 -12.91 9.62 -3.55
N PRO A 341 -14.07 10.28 -3.42
CA PRO A 341 -14.14 11.73 -3.22
C PRO A 341 -13.46 12.17 -1.91
N VAL A 342 -13.04 13.43 -1.87
CA VAL A 342 -12.50 14.08 -0.66
C VAL A 342 -13.47 15.16 -0.17
N ILE A 343 -13.50 15.38 1.15
CA ILE A 343 -14.41 16.35 1.77
C ILE A 343 -13.80 17.75 1.79
N ALA A 344 -12.53 17.86 2.19
CA ALA A 344 -11.81 19.12 2.34
C ALA A 344 -10.29 18.94 2.20
N GLY A 345 -9.50 20.00 2.36
CA GLY A 345 -8.03 19.93 2.28
C GLY A 345 -7.37 18.98 3.29
N PHE A 346 -8.03 18.70 4.41
CA PHE A 346 -7.52 17.83 5.49
C PHE A 346 -8.46 16.68 5.85
N VAL A 347 -9.59 16.52 5.16
CA VAL A 347 -10.52 15.40 5.36
C VAL A 347 -10.66 14.70 4.03
N GLY A 348 -10.03 13.53 3.91
CA GLY A 348 -9.82 12.85 2.64
C GLY A 348 -10.80 11.72 2.35
N ALA A 349 -10.36 10.85 1.44
CA ALA A 349 -11.12 9.71 0.95
C ALA A 349 -11.13 8.54 1.95
N ASP A 350 -10.11 8.45 2.80
CA ASP A 350 -10.06 7.57 3.97
C ASP A 350 -11.25 7.83 4.92
N ALA A 351 -11.45 9.09 5.29
CA ALA A 351 -12.54 9.53 6.14
C ALA A 351 -13.94 9.18 5.54
N VAL A 352 -14.07 9.27 4.22
CA VAL A 352 -15.28 8.82 3.50
C VAL A 352 -15.45 7.30 3.57
N ALA A 353 -14.35 6.54 3.45
CA ALA A 353 -14.37 5.09 3.56
C ALA A 353 -14.80 4.63 4.95
N ASP A 354 -14.34 5.30 6.02
CA ASP A 354 -14.78 5.00 7.39
C ASP A 354 -16.28 5.23 7.58
N ALA A 355 -16.80 6.33 7.04
CA ALA A 355 -18.23 6.63 7.11
C ALA A 355 -19.07 5.55 6.39
N LEU A 356 -18.62 5.10 5.21
CA LEU A 356 -19.26 4.00 4.48
C LEU A 356 -19.15 2.66 5.22
N ALA A 357 -17.97 2.34 5.74
CA ALA A 357 -17.70 1.07 6.43
C ALA A 357 -18.50 0.94 7.73
N THR A 358 -18.63 2.04 8.48
CA THR A 358 -19.40 2.07 9.74
C THR A 358 -20.91 2.12 9.51
N GLY A 359 -21.36 2.60 8.35
CA GLY A 359 -22.79 2.80 8.07
C GLY A 359 -23.39 3.97 8.84
N ILE A 360 -22.57 4.91 9.34
CA ILE A 360 -23.06 6.14 9.98
C ILE A 360 -23.99 6.92 9.04
N CYS A 361 -23.70 6.89 7.74
CA CYS A 361 -24.50 7.51 6.68
C CYS A 361 -25.87 6.84 6.46
N ASP A 362 -26.04 5.58 6.90
CA ASP A 362 -27.28 4.81 6.75
C ASP A 362 -28.15 4.86 8.02
N SER A 363 -27.59 5.34 9.13
CA SER A 363 -28.23 5.31 10.45
C SER A 363 -29.03 6.58 10.69
N SER A 364 -30.20 6.46 11.32
CA SER A 364 -30.96 7.62 11.82
C SER A 364 -30.45 8.13 13.17
N ASP A 365 -29.69 7.31 13.90
CA ASP A 365 -29.14 7.65 15.21
C ASP A 365 -27.95 8.60 15.08
N ILE A 366 -27.94 9.66 15.89
CA ILE A 366 -26.78 10.55 16.01
C ILE A 366 -25.61 9.77 16.59
N SER A 367 -24.57 9.64 15.79
CA SER A 367 -23.38 8.87 16.11
C SER A 367 -22.13 9.74 16.06
N ILE A 368 -21.06 9.25 16.66
CA ILE A 368 -19.72 9.82 16.51
C ILE A 368 -18.79 8.74 15.97
N LEU A 369 -18.07 9.06 14.91
CA LEU A 369 -17.00 8.26 14.33
C LEU A 369 -15.70 9.01 14.56
N ILE A 370 -14.69 8.32 15.06
CA ILE A 370 -13.38 8.89 15.37
C ILE A 370 -12.34 7.96 14.75
N ASP A 371 -11.69 8.43 13.69
CA ASP A 371 -10.47 7.80 13.18
C ASP A 371 -9.26 8.40 13.89
N ILE A 372 -8.45 7.55 14.53
CA ILE A 372 -7.30 7.98 15.33
C ILE A 372 -6.03 7.55 14.61
N GLY A 373 -5.46 8.47 13.84
CA GLY A 373 -4.15 8.34 13.22
C GLY A 373 -3.22 9.49 13.56
N THR A 374 -2.29 9.77 12.63
CA THR A 374 -1.39 10.93 12.69
C THR A 374 -2.19 12.24 12.73
N ASN A 375 -3.30 12.27 11.99
CA ASN A 375 -4.40 13.20 12.19
C ASN A 375 -5.57 12.42 12.80
N THR A 376 -6.46 13.13 13.49
CA THR A 376 -7.71 12.56 13.97
C THR A 376 -8.85 13.20 13.23
N GLU A 377 -9.56 12.38 12.48
CA GLU A 377 -10.77 12.73 11.76
C GLU A 377 -11.97 12.34 12.62
N ILE A 378 -12.87 13.30 12.85
CA ILE A 378 -14.09 13.09 13.62
C ILE A 378 -15.28 13.40 12.73
N PHE A 379 -16.23 12.48 12.66
CA PHE A 379 -17.57 12.73 12.14
C PHE A 379 -18.57 12.68 13.27
N THR A 380 -19.56 13.56 13.21
CA THR A 380 -20.77 13.47 14.04
C THR A 380 -22.00 13.76 13.21
N GLY A 381 -23.04 12.94 13.38
CA GLY A 381 -24.26 13.05 12.60
C GLY A 381 -24.95 11.72 12.38
N ASN A 382 -25.78 11.69 11.33
CA ASN A 382 -26.62 10.55 10.94
C ASN A 382 -26.89 10.62 9.41
N SER A 383 -27.89 9.88 8.93
CA SER A 383 -28.26 9.83 7.51
C SER A 383 -28.82 11.13 6.93
N GLU A 384 -29.22 12.09 7.77
CA GLU A 384 -29.77 13.38 7.33
C GLU A 384 -28.69 14.45 7.17
N ASP A 385 -27.79 14.56 8.15
CA ASP A 385 -26.70 15.54 8.14
C ASP A 385 -25.48 15.00 8.92
N MET A 386 -24.29 15.37 8.44
CA MET A 386 -23.02 14.99 9.05
C MET A 386 -22.02 16.14 9.01
N LEU A 387 -21.37 16.36 10.14
CA LEU A 387 -20.26 17.29 10.28
C LEU A 387 -18.96 16.51 10.42
N SER A 388 -17.93 16.95 9.71
CA SER A 388 -16.58 16.40 9.82
C SER A 388 -15.58 17.46 10.25
N CYS A 389 -14.62 17.11 11.09
CA CYS A 389 -13.44 17.91 11.35
C CYS A 389 -12.17 17.04 11.37
N SER A 390 -11.03 17.65 11.10
CA SER A 390 -9.71 17.02 11.27
C SER A 390 -8.89 17.84 12.26
N CYS A 391 -8.18 17.16 13.15
CA CYS A 391 -7.32 17.75 14.15
C CYS A 391 -5.92 17.11 14.08
N ALA A 392 -4.88 17.92 14.21
CA ALA A 392 -3.52 17.42 14.39
C ALA A 392 -3.37 16.86 15.82
N SER A 393 -3.55 15.55 15.97
CA SER A 393 -3.39 14.87 17.27
C SER A 393 -1.92 14.62 17.62
N GLY A 394 -1.03 14.62 16.62
CA GLY A 394 0.37 14.28 16.78
C GLY A 394 0.55 12.79 17.12
N PRO A 395 1.77 12.27 17.03
CA PRO A 395 1.99 10.82 17.02
C PRO A 395 2.08 10.20 18.43
N ALA A 396 1.45 10.82 19.44
CA ALA A 396 1.50 10.38 20.84
C ALA A 396 0.89 8.98 21.03
N PHE A 397 -0.27 8.71 20.43
CA PHE A 397 -0.90 7.37 20.44
C PHE A 397 -0.14 6.36 19.58
N GLU A 398 0.66 6.82 18.62
CA GLU A 398 1.59 6.00 17.85
C GLU A 398 2.90 5.72 18.63
N GLY A 399 3.03 6.23 19.86
CA GLY A 399 4.18 6.03 20.74
C GLY A 399 5.37 6.94 20.45
N PHE A 400 5.21 7.97 19.62
CA PHE A 400 6.27 8.95 19.35
C PHE A 400 6.24 10.11 20.35
N HIS A 401 7.39 10.78 20.51
CA HIS A 401 7.61 11.87 21.48
C HIS A 401 7.30 11.55 22.95
N ILE A 402 7.08 10.28 23.30
CA ILE A 402 6.95 9.79 24.67
C ILE A 402 8.24 9.02 25.02
N LYS A 403 8.87 9.32 26.18
CA LYS A 403 10.20 8.79 26.58
C LYS A 403 10.34 7.26 26.43
N HIS A 404 9.30 6.52 26.78
CA HIS A 404 9.23 5.05 26.64
C HIS A 404 8.09 4.63 25.71
N GLY A 405 7.56 5.56 24.90
CA GLY A 405 6.54 5.25 23.91
C GLY A 405 7.13 4.42 22.78
N MET A 406 6.34 3.48 22.29
CA MET A 406 6.67 2.67 21.13
C MET A 406 5.38 2.23 20.44
N LYS A 407 5.48 1.97 19.14
CA LYS A 407 4.40 1.34 18.36
C LYS A 407 4.02 0.00 18.98
N ALA A 408 2.79 -0.45 18.74
CA ALA A 408 2.30 -1.76 19.15
C ALA A 408 3.07 -2.89 18.44
N VAL A 409 4.15 -3.34 19.07
CA VAL A 409 5.03 -4.43 18.63
C VAL A 409 5.37 -5.32 19.83
N THR A 410 6.00 -6.45 19.59
CA THR A 410 6.46 -7.34 20.67
C THR A 410 7.28 -6.57 21.72
N GLY A 411 6.92 -6.72 22.99
CA GLY A 411 7.53 -6.00 24.11
C GLY A 411 6.83 -4.68 24.47
N ALA A 412 5.89 -4.18 23.66
CA ALA A 412 5.07 -3.04 24.02
C ALA A 412 4.07 -3.40 25.13
N ILE A 413 3.92 -2.52 26.13
CA ILE A 413 2.91 -2.67 27.17
C ILE A 413 1.57 -2.19 26.62
N GLU A 414 0.64 -3.12 26.37
CA GLU A 414 -0.70 -2.80 25.87
C GLU A 414 -1.75 -2.59 26.99
N LYS A 415 -1.45 -3.02 28.23
CA LYS A 415 -2.37 -2.92 29.36
C LYS A 415 -1.61 -2.72 30.67
N ILE A 416 -2.04 -1.73 31.44
CA ILE A 416 -1.56 -1.47 32.81
C ILE A 416 -2.76 -1.50 33.75
N ARG A 417 -2.61 -2.17 34.89
CA ARG A 417 -3.56 -2.10 36.00
C ARG A 417 -2.79 -1.67 37.25
N MET A 418 -3.14 -0.51 37.79
CA MET A 418 -2.60 -0.02 39.06
C MET A 418 -3.66 -0.24 40.13
N ASN A 419 -3.33 -1.01 41.18
CA ASN A 419 -4.19 -1.12 42.34
C ASN A 419 -3.98 0.13 43.22
N PRO A 420 -5.05 0.70 43.82
CA PRO A 420 -4.88 1.77 44.77
C PRO A 420 -4.05 1.28 45.97
N THR A 421 -3.07 2.08 46.36
CA THR A 421 -2.23 1.87 47.56
C THR A 421 -2.99 2.15 48.84
#